data_AF-A0A1M6FYU0-F1
#
_entry.id   AF-A0A1M6FYU0-F1
#
_cell.length_a   1.000
_cell.length_b   1.000
_cell.length_c   1.000
_cell.angle_alpha   90.00
_cell.angle_beta   90.00
_cell.angle_gamma   90.00
#
_symmetry.space_group_name_H-M   'P 1'
#
loop_
_entity.id
_entity.type
_entity.pdbx_description
1 polymer ?
#
loop_
_entity_poly.entity_id
_entity_poly.type
_entity_poly.pdbx_seq_one_letter_code
_entity_poly.pdbx_strand_id
1 'polypeptide(L)' 'MTDYVSASGKKSGVTAYEIGKDFIKVEFNNSKIYTYRSSNNNKIMIEEMKSLALASEGLSTYIARNKLFLNFS' A
#
# COMPACT_ATOMS: atom_id res chain seq x y z
N MET A 1 10.92 -1.60 -6.59
CA MET A 1 9.65 -0.86 -6.46
C MET A 1 9.13 -0.44 -7.83
N THR A 2 7.82 -0.58 -8.02
CA THR A 2 7.04 -0.19 -9.20
C THR A 2 6.40 1.17 -8.94
N ASP A 3 6.48 2.10 -9.89
CA ASP A 3 5.82 3.39 -9.78
C ASP A 3 4.31 3.26 -9.69
N TYR A 4 3.70 4.02 -8.77
CA TYR A 4 2.26 4.07 -8.57
C TYR A 4 1.69 5.30 -9.27
N VAL A 5 0.89 5.08 -10.32
CA VAL A 5 0.21 6.16 -11.05
C VAL A 5 -1.28 6.04 -10.80
N SER A 6 -1.81 6.92 -9.94
CA SER A 6 -3.23 6.97 -9.58
C SER A 6 -4.13 7.06 -10.82
N ALA A 7 -4.97 6.05 -11.04
CA ALA A 7 -5.90 6.00 -12.18
C ALA A 7 -6.97 7.13 -12.12
N SER A 8 -7.29 7.64 -10.93
CA SER A 8 -8.33 8.66 -10.72
C SER A 8 -7.89 10.10 -11.04
N GLY A 9 -6.66 10.32 -11.50
CA GLY A 9 -6.14 11.66 -11.84
C GLY A 9 -5.88 12.60 -10.65
N LYS A 10 -6.15 12.15 -9.42
CA LYS A 10 -5.82 12.87 -8.17
C LYS A 10 -4.45 12.43 -7.65
N LYS A 11 -3.70 13.37 -7.06
CA LYS A 11 -2.45 13.08 -6.35
C LYS A 11 -2.71 12.05 -5.25
N SER A 12 -2.26 10.82 -5.47
CA SER A 12 -2.26 9.78 -4.44
C SER A 12 -1.21 10.12 -3.38
N GLY A 13 -1.46 9.70 -2.15
CA GLY A 13 -0.44 9.73 -1.10
C GLY A 13 0.75 8.82 -1.42
N VAL A 14 0.51 7.78 -2.23
CA VAL A 14 1.45 6.72 -2.61
C VAL A 14 2.10 7.06 -3.95
N THR A 15 3.43 6.92 -4.01
CA THR A 15 4.27 7.17 -5.19
C THR A 15 4.81 5.90 -5.82
N ALA A 16 5.05 4.86 -5.03
CA ALA A 16 5.53 3.57 -5.53
C ALA A 16 5.10 2.43 -4.59
N TYR A 17 5.16 1.19 -5.09
CA TYR A 17 4.90 0.00 -4.28
C TYR A 17 5.79 -1.17 -4.69
N GLU A 18 5.91 -2.18 -3.84
CA GLU A 18 6.59 -3.44 -4.14
C GLU A 18 5.84 -4.59 -3.48
N ILE A 19 5.41 -5.54 -4.29
CA ILE A 19 4.68 -6.72 -3.83
C ILE A 19 5.67 -7.86 -3.65
N GLY A 20 5.76 -8.36 -2.43
CA GLY A 20 6.42 -9.62 -2.10
C GLY A 20 5.41 -10.72 -1.84
N LYS A 21 5.92 -11.93 -1.59
CA LYS A 21 5.08 -13.11 -1.29
C LYS A 21 4.18 -12.86 -0.08
N ASP A 22 4.76 -12.40 1.03
CA ASP A 22 4.07 -12.19 2.31
C ASP A 22 4.07 -10.73 2.77
N PHE A 23 4.40 -9.80 1.87
CA PHE A 23 4.47 -8.38 2.21
C PHE A 23 4.11 -7.48 1.04
N ILE A 24 3.79 -6.24 1.35
CA ILE A 24 3.76 -5.13 0.41
C ILE A 24 4.53 -3.96 1.01
N LYS A 25 5.47 -3.40 0.26
CA LYS A 25 6.09 -2.11 0.59
C LYS A 25 5.36 -1.01 -0.16
N VAL A 26 5.13 0.10 0.51
CA VAL A 26 4.45 1.26 -0.06
C VAL A 26 5.29 2.48 0.21
N GLU A 27 5.67 3.19 -0.86
CA GLU A 27 6.34 4.48 -0.77
C GLU A 27 5.31 5.61 -0.86
N PHE A 28 5.44 6.59 0.03
CA PHE A 28 4.61 7.79 0.05
C PHE A 28 5.40 9.01 -0.45
N ASN A 29 4.68 10.09 -0.81
CA ASN A 29 5.22 11.36 -1.34
C ASN A 29 6.42 11.96 -0.57
N ASN A 30 6.66 11.58 0.68
CA ASN A 30 7.81 12.00 1.47
C ASN A 30 9.03 11.06 1.34
N SER A 31 9.08 10.23 0.28
CA SER A 31 10.05 9.13 0.10
C SER A 31 10.12 8.18 1.28
N LYS A 32 9.03 8.10 2.07
CA LYS A 32 8.92 7.19 3.21
C LYS A 32 8.36 5.86 2.72
N ILE A 33 9.10 4.80 2.99
CA ILE A 33 8.73 3.43 2.64
C ILE A 33 8.20 2.75 3.89
N TYR A 34 6.98 2.23 3.81
CA TYR A 34 6.36 1.43 4.85
C TYR A 34 6.23 -0.02 4.40
N THR A 35 6.72 -0.96 5.20
CA THR A 35 6.61 -2.39 4.90
C THR A 35 5.45 -2.99 5.70
N TYR A 36 4.44 -3.48 5.00
CA TYR A 36 3.32 -4.20 5.59
C TYR A 36 3.52 -5.70 5.35
N ARG A 37 3.63 -6.48 6.43
CA ARG A 37 3.83 -7.93 6.37
C ARG A 37 2.60 -8.68 6.85
N SER A 38 2.24 -9.78 6.19
CA SER A 38 1.16 -10.67 6.60
C SER A 38 1.40 -11.38 7.94
N SER A 39 2.63 -11.33 8.47
CA SER A 39 2.96 -11.85 9.82
C SER A 39 2.42 -10.96 10.95
N ASN A 40 2.35 -9.64 10.72
CA ASN A 40 2.01 -8.65 11.73
C ASN A 40 0.64 -8.00 11.46
N ASN A 41 0.02 -8.35 10.34
CA ASN A 41 -1.22 -7.79 9.83
C ASN A 41 -2.15 -8.92 9.43
N ASN A 42 -3.44 -8.63 9.37
CA ASN A 42 -4.37 -9.57 8.77
C ASN A 42 -4.02 -9.79 7.29
N LYS A 43 -3.82 -11.05 6.90
CA LYS A 43 -3.49 -11.44 5.52
C LYS A 43 -4.50 -10.88 4.51
N ILE A 44 -5.79 -10.84 4.85
CA ILE A 44 -6.84 -10.30 3.98
C ILE A 44 -6.54 -8.83 3.64
N MET A 45 -6.14 -8.03 4.62
CA MET A 45 -5.80 -6.62 4.39
C MET A 45 -4.57 -6.46 3.49
N ILE A 46 -3.56 -7.32 3.65
CA ILE A 46 -2.36 -7.30 2.81
C ILE A 46 -2.69 -7.66 1.37
N GLU A 47 -3.50 -8.70 1.14
CA GLU A 47 -3.93 -9.08 -0.20
C GLU A 47 -4.81 -7.99 -0.83
N GLU A 48 -5.67 -7.33 -0.06
CA GLU A 48 -6.46 -6.20 -0.54
C GLU A 48 -5.56 -5.02 -0.96
N MET A 49 -4.53 -4.71 -0.15
CA MET A 49 -3.54 -3.69 -0.49
C MET A 49 -2.80 -4.03 -1.78
N LYS A 50 -2.42 -5.29 -2.00
CA LYS A 50 -1.80 -5.75 -3.25
C LYS A 50 -2.74 -5.57 -4.44
N SER A 51 -4.02 -5.93 -4.29
CA SER A 51 -5.03 -5.76 -5.34
C SER A 51 -5.21 -4.29 -5.73
N LEU A 52 -5.35 -3.40 -4.74
CA LEU A 52 -5.46 -1.95 -4.96
C LEU A 52 -4.20 -1.34 -5.57
N ALA A 53 -3.02 -1.84 -5.20
CA ALA A 53 -1.75 -1.43 -5.78
C ALA A 53 -1.66 -1.77 -7.28
N LEU A 54 -2.05 -3.00 -7.64
CA LEU A 54 -2.09 -3.46 -9.03
C LEU A 54 -3.15 -2.70 -9.85
N ALA A 55 -4.31 -2.42 -9.26
CA ALA A 55 -5.36 -1.62 -9.88
C ALA A 55 -4.99 -0.12 -9.97
N SER A 56 -3.93 0.32 -9.29
CA SER A 56 -3.55 1.73 -9.16
C SER A 56 -4.69 2.65 -8.69
N GLU A 57 -5.55 2.10 -7.83
CA GLU A 57 -6.77 2.76 -7.38
C GLU A 57 -6.91 2.67 -5.85
N GLY A 58 -7.16 3.81 -5.19
CA GLY A 58 -7.61 3.83 -3.80
C GLY A 58 -6.63 3.34 -2.71
N LEU A 59 -5.40 2.90 -3.04
CA LEU A 59 -4.47 2.33 -2.08
C LEU A 59 -4.17 3.26 -0.89
N SER A 60 -3.88 4.54 -1.14
CA SER A 60 -3.61 5.51 -0.08
C SER A 60 -4.80 5.71 0.87
N THR A 61 -6.02 5.70 0.31
CA THR A 61 -7.26 5.86 1.06
C THR A 61 -7.54 4.62 1.91
N TYR A 62 -7.31 3.43 1.37
CA TYR A 62 -7.46 2.18 2.10
C TYR A 62 -6.51 2.11 3.30
N ILE A 63 -5.24 2.46 3.11
CA ILE A 63 -4.25 2.50 4.19
C ILE A 63 -4.67 3.52 5.26
N ALA A 64 -5.09 4.71 4.87
CA ALA A 64 -5.53 5.74 5.80
C ALA A 64 -6.75 5.32 6.64
N ARG A 65 -7.72 4.61 6.02
CA ARG A 65 -8.91 4.08 6.70
C ARG A 65 -8.59 2.92 7.66
N ASN A 66 -7.64 2.06 7.29
CA ASN A 66 -7.29 0.87 8.07
C ASN A 66 -6.05 1.06 8.96
N LYS A 67 -5.56 2.30 9.12
CA LYS A 67 -4.33 2.62 9.85
C LYS A 67 -4.27 2.06 11.27
N LEU A 68 -5.41 1.94 11.95
CA LEU A 68 -5.50 1.39 13.32
C LEU A 68 -5.27 -0.12 13.39
N PHE A 69 -5.45 -0.83 12.29
CA PHE A 69 -5.32 -2.29 12.18
C PHE A 69 -4.06 -2.71 11.39
N LEU A 70 -3.38 -1.74 10.78
CA LEU A 70 -2.18 -1.96 9.99
C LEU A 70 -0.92 -1.63 10.79
N ASN A 71 -0.13 -2.65 11.05
CA ASN A 71 1.23 -2.55 11.58
C ASN A 71 2.23 -2.48 10.42
N PHE A 72 3.11 -1.49 10.46
CA PHE A 72 4.22 -1.37 9.51
C PHE A 72 5.55 -1.35 10.27
N SER A 73 6.60 -1.83 9.60
CA SER A 73 7.99 -1.76 10.07
C SER A 73 8.84 -0.90 9.14
#